data_AF-E5ADR8-F1
#
_entry.id   AF-E5ADR8-F1
#
_cell.length_a   1.000
_cell.length_b   1.000
_cell.length_c   1.000
_cell.angle_alpha   90.00
_cell.angle_beta   90.00
_cell.angle_gamma   90.00
#
_symmetry.space_group_name_H-M   'P 1'
#
loop_
_entity.id
_entity.type
_entity.pdbx_description
1 polymer ?
#
loop_
_entity_poly.entity_id
_entity_poly.type
_entity_poly.pdbx_seq_one_letter_code
_entity_poly.pdbx_strand_id
1 'polypeptide(L)'
;MKLAIVFSLVAIVGLVLGDTGCPGYDLGRISAFNITGLCAQRGSDITVAVGSPPPKPPRPSSRPGQQPADDELWNQCSNKGCTLNWGTHADDAVVGSAFAPSRNTAKSPYQSGADLAKWGWTVWPYENIDDSFKDLYRTWGIGWALDALGLDTYTTDFGGLNALFVIDHENHHPNAMYVDFQKYQVDGKWYRATGASYSFTLNVAEGAIIALNRKSPKYAAGERSPTVPLDGLPGLNQFSDVAWIGWQTRAQVQNLPVNNLRYFFSVGIVNPATKEVILRALQQKGLSLDEFPGCIFEPDDAEFSAILGTPNVQGFAYLLIEHKEQLGNMFISKLQVFYAETTHHSPCVLVHVSRPISTSAAEGGKAVRRDREGDVVMTHELRW
;
A
#
# COMPACT_ATOMS: atom_id res chain seq x y z
N MET A 1 8.89 38.28 50.86
CA MET A 1 8.67 38.13 49.41
C MET A 1 9.10 36.72 49.03
N LYS A 2 8.15 35.90 48.58
CA LYS A 2 8.29 34.45 48.35
C LYS A 2 9.03 34.20 47.03
N LEU A 3 10.02 33.31 47.02
CA LEU A 3 10.40 32.59 45.81
C LEU A 3 10.75 31.16 46.23
N ALA A 4 9.75 30.26 46.10
CA ALA A 4 9.95 28.83 46.26
C ALA A 4 10.37 28.27 44.89
N ILE A 5 11.61 27.80 44.79
CA ILE A 5 12.10 27.07 43.63
C ILE A 5 11.72 25.60 43.86
N VAL A 6 10.70 25.13 43.13
CA VAL A 6 10.33 23.72 43.08
C VAL A 6 11.21 23.05 42.03
N PHE A 7 12.17 22.22 42.47
CA PHE A 7 12.86 21.26 41.62
C PHE A 7 11.93 20.07 41.38
N SER A 8 11.24 20.03 40.25
CA SER A 8 10.59 18.81 39.77
C SER A 8 11.64 17.93 39.08
N LEU A 9 12.12 16.91 39.78
CA LEU A 9 12.79 15.76 39.17
C LEU A 9 11.77 15.04 38.29
N VAL A 10 11.86 15.21 36.97
CA VAL A 10 11.21 14.30 36.03
C VAL A 10 12.16 13.13 35.83
N ALA A 11 11.83 12.01 36.47
CA ALA A 11 12.44 10.73 36.17
C ALA A 11 12.11 10.38 34.71
N ILE A 12 13.12 10.41 33.85
CA ILE A 12 13.07 9.82 32.52
C ILE A 12 13.03 8.31 32.73
N VAL A 13 11.82 7.75 32.83
CA VAL A 13 11.62 6.31 32.71
C VAL A 13 11.81 5.99 31.23
N GLY A 14 12.96 5.40 30.92
CA GLY A 14 13.24 4.86 29.61
C GLY A 14 12.21 3.79 29.26
N LEU A 15 11.36 4.11 28.29
CA LEU A 15 10.53 3.11 27.63
C LEU A 15 11.44 2.41 26.62
N VAL A 16 11.97 1.27 27.03
CA VAL A 16 12.55 0.27 26.13
C VAL A 16 11.37 -0.26 25.30
N LEU A 17 11.14 0.37 24.15
CA LEU A 17 10.31 -0.23 23.10
C LEU A 17 11.11 -1.41 22.56
N GLY A 18 10.54 -2.60 22.71
CA GLY A 18 11.14 -3.85 22.23
C GLY A 18 11.47 -3.77 20.75
N ASP A 19 12.62 -4.36 20.41
CA ASP A 19 13.15 -4.58 19.06
C ASP A 19 12.04 -4.92 18.06
N THR A 20 11.67 -3.94 17.22
CA THR A 20 10.90 -4.16 16.00
C THR A 20 11.87 -4.28 14.83
N GLY A 21 12.50 -5.44 14.66
CA GLY A 21 13.08 -5.94 13.40
C GLY A 21 14.02 -5.05 12.58
N CYS A 22 14.44 -3.87 13.06
CA CYS A 22 15.26 -2.92 12.31
C CYS A 22 16.69 -3.02 12.82
N PRO A 23 17.60 -3.76 12.15
CA PRO A 23 18.98 -3.84 12.60
C PRO A 23 19.64 -2.46 12.54
N GLY A 24 19.92 -1.87 13.69
CA GLY A 24 20.94 -0.84 13.89
C GLY A 24 20.80 0.47 13.11
N TYR A 25 19.62 0.83 12.59
CA TYR A 25 19.39 2.15 12.02
C TYR A 25 18.85 3.11 13.08
N ASP A 26 19.61 4.17 13.35
CA ASP A 26 19.29 5.24 14.32
C ASP A 26 17.83 5.70 14.22
N LEU A 27 17.04 5.48 15.28
CA LEU A 27 15.66 5.95 15.41
C LEU A 27 15.54 7.49 15.28
N GLY A 28 16.65 8.23 15.36
CA GLY A 28 16.75 9.64 15.00
C GLY A 28 16.57 9.94 13.50
N ARG A 29 16.45 8.91 12.64
CA ARG A 29 16.26 9.02 11.18
C ARG A 29 14.89 8.53 10.68
N ILE A 30 13.85 8.50 11.51
CA ILE A 30 12.48 8.28 11.01
C ILE A 30 12.18 9.35 9.94
N SER A 31 11.91 8.90 8.71
CA SER A 31 11.49 9.80 7.65
C SER A 31 10.07 10.26 7.96
N ALA A 32 9.83 11.56 8.11
CA ALA A 32 8.50 12.06 8.40
C ALA A 32 7.47 11.53 7.38
N PHE A 33 6.25 11.24 7.82
CA PHE A 33 5.16 10.90 6.91
C PHE A 33 4.85 12.13 6.06
N ASN A 34 5.40 12.17 4.85
CA ASN A 34 5.17 13.27 3.93
C ASN A 34 3.99 12.93 3.03
N ILE A 35 2.85 13.59 3.25
CA ILE A 35 1.66 13.51 2.38
C ILE A 35 1.83 14.38 1.14
N THR A 36 2.77 15.34 1.16
CA THR A 36 3.27 15.95 -0.07
C THR A 36 4.30 15.02 -0.70
N GLY A 37 4.05 14.66 -1.96
CA GLY A 37 4.72 13.55 -2.64
C GLY A 37 6.24 13.50 -2.50
N LEU A 38 6.76 12.28 -2.61
CA LEU A 38 8.16 11.99 -2.89
C LEU A 38 8.67 12.87 -4.04
N CYS A 39 9.25 14.02 -3.72
CA CYS A 39 10.05 14.87 -4.59
C CYS A 39 10.97 15.72 -3.71
N ALA A 40 12.09 15.13 -3.32
CA ALA A 40 13.32 15.88 -3.05
C ALA A 40 14.51 15.00 -3.45
N GLN A 41 14.97 15.15 -4.69
CA GLN A 41 16.40 15.09 -4.97
C GLN A 41 16.80 16.45 -5.55
N ARG A 42 17.63 17.17 -4.81
CA ARG A 42 18.51 18.24 -5.34
C ARG A 42 19.41 17.59 -6.39
N GLY A 43 19.80 18.18 -7.52
CA GLY A 43 19.78 19.54 -8.03
C GLY A 43 21.02 19.65 -8.93
N SER A 44 20.91 20.22 -10.14
CA SER A 44 22.07 20.81 -10.83
C SER A 44 21.61 21.78 -11.92
N ASP A 45 22.43 22.82 -12.06
CA ASP A 45 22.14 24.09 -12.70
C ASP A 45 21.85 24.03 -14.20
N ILE A 46 20.93 24.89 -14.63
CA ILE A 46 20.61 25.17 -16.03
C ILE A 46 21.59 26.22 -16.57
N THR A 47 22.39 25.84 -17.56
CA THR A 47 22.92 26.79 -18.55
C THR A 47 22.37 26.43 -19.93
N VAL A 48 21.62 27.36 -20.53
CA VAL A 48 21.03 27.23 -21.87
C VAL A 48 22.11 27.50 -22.93
N ALA A 49 22.32 26.54 -23.85
CA ALA A 49 23.05 26.74 -25.10
C ALA A 49 22.28 26.13 -26.28
N VAL A 50 22.30 26.85 -27.41
CA VAL A 50 21.56 26.58 -28.65
C VAL A 50 22.12 25.33 -29.36
N GLY A 51 21.22 24.47 -29.84
CA GLY A 51 21.50 23.06 -30.13
C GLY A 51 22.08 22.71 -31.52
N SER A 52 22.63 21.50 -31.59
CA SER A 52 22.82 20.70 -32.80
C SER A 52 21.85 19.50 -32.79
N PRO A 53 21.51 18.89 -33.94
CA PRO A 53 20.51 17.83 -34.00
C PRO A 53 20.94 16.61 -33.16
N PRO A 54 20.03 15.95 -32.43
CA PRO A 54 20.37 14.80 -31.62
C PRO A 54 20.89 13.65 -32.50
N PRO A 55 21.95 12.93 -32.09
CA PRO A 55 22.38 11.74 -32.80
C PRO A 55 21.27 10.68 -32.80
N LYS A 56 21.14 9.95 -33.91
CA LYS A 56 20.18 8.83 -34.02
C LYS A 56 20.37 7.89 -32.83
N PRO A 57 19.29 7.49 -32.14
CA PRO A 57 19.42 6.57 -31.02
C PRO A 57 20.10 5.27 -31.49
N PRO A 58 21.00 4.68 -30.68
CA PRO A 58 21.53 3.37 -30.99
C PRO A 58 20.37 2.38 -31.12
N ARG A 59 20.53 1.37 -32.00
CA ARG A 59 19.54 0.29 -32.14
C ARG A 59 19.20 -0.25 -30.74
N PRO A 60 17.94 -0.59 -30.46
CA PRO A 60 17.56 -1.15 -29.17
C PRO A 60 18.46 -2.36 -28.90
N SER A 61 19.29 -2.26 -27.87
CA SER A 61 19.93 -3.43 -27.30
C SER A 61 18.82 -4.34 -26.78
N SER A 62 18.97 -5.65 -27.00
CA SER A 62 18.20 -6.70 -26.33
C SER A 62 17.90 -6.32 -24.87
N ARG A 63 16.66 -6.54 -24.42
CA ARG A 63 16.15 -6.22 -23.07
C ARG A 63 17.29 -6.33 -22.04
N PRO A 64 17.65 -5.26 -21.31
CA PRO A 64 18.58 -5.39 -20.20
C PRO A 64 17.99 -6.46 -19.28
N GLY A 65 18.75 -7.50 -18.97
CA GLY A 65 18.37 -8.41 -17.88
C GLY A 65 18.04 -7.54 -16.67
N GLN A 66 16.85 -7.74 -16.08
CA GLN A 66 16.42 -6.97 -14.92
C GLN A 66 17.54 -7.00 -13.88
N GLN A 67 18.03 -5.82 -13.49
CA GLN A 67 19.11 -5.71 -12.51
C GLN A 67 18.50 -5.66 -11.10
N PRO A 68 19.22 -6.13 -10.07
CA PRO A 68 18.82 -5.85 -8.69
C PRO A 68 18.92 -4.35 -8.38
N ALA A 69 18.15 -3.88 -7.40
CA ALA A 69 18.20 -2.49 -6.96
C ALA A 69 19.60 -2.10 -6.47
N ASP A 70 20.06 -0.91 -6.86
CA ASP A 70 21.27 -0.32 -6.27
C ASP A 70 21.04 0.06 -4.80
N ASP A 71 22.12 0.50 -4.12
CA ASP A 71 22.05 0.86 -2.71
C ASP A 71 21.18 2.08 -2.44
N GLU A 72 21.06 3.00 -3.41
CA GLU A 72 20.26 4.21 -3.24
C GLU A 72 18.76 3.86 -3.22
N LEU A 73 18.29 3.13 -4.23
CA LEU A 73 16.92 2.67 -4.31
C LEU A 73 16.59 1.72 -3.16
N TRP A 74 17.48 0.78 -2.84
CA TRP A 74 17.31 -0.14 -1.71
C TRP A 74 17.13 0.63 -0.40
N ASN A 75 18.06 1.52 -0.07
CA ASN A 75 18.01 2.29 1.18
C ASN A 75 16.78 3.21 1.23
N GLN A 76 16.39 3.82 0.11
CA GLN A 76 15.18 4.64 0.04
C GLN A 76 13.93 3.80 0.40
N CYS A 77 13.80 2.62 -0.22
CA CYS A 77 12.68 1.73 0.04
C CYS A 77 12.73 1.15 1.45
N SER A 78 13.89 0.69 1.93
CA SER A 78 14.05 0.18 3.29
C SER A 78 13.68 1.21 4.36
N ASN A 79 14.21 2.43 4.28
CA ASN A 79 13.91 3.50 5.25
C ASN A 79 12.42 3.84 5.27
N LYS A 80 11.80 3.89 4.09
CA LYS A 80 10.36 4.13 3.96
C LYS A 80 9.54 2.97 4.53
N GLY A 81 9.93 1.74 4.24
CA GLY A 81 9.27 0.55 4.77
C GLY A 81 9.37 0.45 6.28
N CYS A 82 10.53 0.74 6.88
CA CYS A 82 10.67 0.79 8.34
C CYS A 82 9.70 1.81 8.96
N THR A 83 9.61 3.01 8.36
CA THR A 83 8.68 4.06 8.78
C THR A 83 7.23 3.59 8.68
N LEU A 84 6.85 2.96 7.56
CA LEU A 84 5.51 2.44 7.34
C LEU A 84 5.18 1.30 8.30
N ASN A 85 6.11 0.37 8.52
CA ASN A 85 5.93 -0.74 9.45
C ASN A 85 5.64 -0.20 10.86
N TRP A 86 6.51 0.68 11.36
CA TRP A 86 6.29 1.39 12.62
C TRP A 86 4.93 2.08 12.67
N GLY A 87 4.56 2.81 11.62
CA GLY A 87 3.27 3.51 11.55
C GLY A 87 2.05 2.60 11.66
N THR A 88 2.10 1.39 11.09
CA THR A 88 0.97 0.46 11.22
C THR A 88 0.77 -0.02 12.66
N HIS A 89 1.84 -0.12 13.45
CA HIS A 89 1.79 -0.53 14.85
C HIS A 89 1.52 0.61 15.85
N ALA A 90 2.05 1.80 15.60
CA ALA A 90 1.96 2.93 16.54
C ALA A 90 0.54 3.54 16.61
N ASP A 91 0.24 4.22 17.71
CA ASP A 91 -1.05 4.89 17.91
C ASP A 91 -1.24 6.09 16.96
N ASP A 92 -2.50 6.36 16.59
CA ASP A 92 -2.87 7.39 15.61
C ASP A 92 -2.26 8.78 15.90
N ALA A 93 -2.33 9.25 17.15
CA ALA A 93 -1.77 10.54 17.53
C ALA A 93 -0.24 10.58 17.44
N VAL A 94 0.43 9.46 17.77
CA VAL A 94 1.89 9.33 17.68
C VAL A 94 2.33 9.38 16.23
N VAL A 95 1.68 8.60 15.37
CA VAL A 95 1.93 8.62 13.92
C VAL A 95 1.62 10.01 13.36
N GLY A 96 0.49 10.60 13.73
CA GLY A 96 0.09 11.97 13.37
C GLY A 96 1.20 12.99 13.65
N SER A 97 1.84 12.89 14.81
CA SER A 97 2.90 13.82 15.19
C SER A 97 4.16 13.73 14.32
N ALA A 98 4.40 12.57 13.69
CA ALA A 98 5.51 12.30 12.78
C ALA A 98 5.25 12.73 11.32
N PHE A 99 4.06 13.27 10.99
CA PHE A 99 3.82 13.88 9.69
C PHE A 99 4.59 15.20 9.53
N ALA A 100 4.81 15.60 8.28
CA ALA A 100 5.35 16.92 7.94
C ALA A 100 4.34 17.69 7.07
N PRO A 101 3.73 18.80 7.56
CA PRO A 101 3.81 19.30 8.93
C PRO A 101 3.16 18.33 9.94
N SER A 102 3.53 18.45 11.21
CA SER A 102 3.00 17.62 12.29
C SER A 102 1.48 17.75 12.41
N ARG A 103 0.79 16.64 12.68
CA ARG A 103 -0.68 16.54 12.76
C ARG A 103 -1.08 15.93 14.11
N ASN A 104 -2.30 16.19 14.55
CA ASN A 104 -2.83 15.54 15.76
C ASN A 104 -3.31 14.10 15.52
N THR A 105 -3.37 13.68 14.26
CA THR A 105 -3.90 12.38 13.81
C THR A 105 -3.25 11.98 12.50
N ALA A 106 -3.11 10.68 12.25
CA ALA A 106 -2.68 10.15 10.96
C ALA A 106 -3.82 10.11 9.93
N LYS A 107 -5.07 10.29 10.37
CA LYS A 107 -6.28 10.18 9.55
C LYS A 107 -6.19 10.92 8.22
N SER A 108 -6.55 10.26 7.11
CA SER A 108 -6.63 10.93 5.80
C SER A 108 -7.70 12.05 5.80
N PRO A 109 -7.45 13.20 5.14
CA PRO A 109 -8.49 14.20 4.94
C PRO A 109 -9.57 13.77 3.92
N TYR A 110 -9.36 12.67 3.19
CA TYR A 110 -10.28 12.16 2.16
C TYR A 110 -11.02 10.94 2.67
N GLN A 111 -12.35 11.02 2.69
CA GLN A 111 -13.17 10.04 3.41
C GLN A 111 -14.43 9.62 2.64
N SER A 112 -14.67 10.10 1.43
CA SER A 112 -15.93 9.83 0.74
C SER A 112 -15.85 9.94 -0.78
N GLY A 113 -16.87 9.41 -1.47
CA GLY A 113 -17.05 9.61 -2.91
C GLY A 113 -17.16 11.09 -3.31
N ALA A 114 -17.59 11.97 -2.40
CA ALA A 114 -17.60 13.41 -2.64
C ALA A 114 -16.17 13.99 -2.75
N ASP A 115 -15.20 13.43 -2.01
CA ASP A 115 -13.80 13.81 -2.11
C ASP A 115 -13.19 13.36 -3.45
N LEU A 116 -13.53 12.15 -3.90
CA LEU A 116 -13.15 11.66 -5.24
C LEU A 116 -13.66 12.62 -6.33
N ALA A 117 -14.97 12.93 -6.31
CA ALA A 117 -15.58 13.83 -7.27
C ALA A 117 -15.00 15.25 -7.21
N LYS A 118 -14.79 15.80 -6.00
CA LYS A 118 -14.14 17.11 -5.79
C LYS A 118 -12.75 17.14 -6.44
N TRP A 119 -11.97 16.07 -6.29
CA TRP A 119 -10.61 15.95 -6.83
C TRP A 119 -10.54 15.38 -8.25
N GLY A 120 -11.64 15.41 -9.00
CA GLY A 120 -11.62 15.12 -10.44
C GLY A 120 -11.47 13.63 -10.79
N TRP A 121 -11.73 12.73 -9.84
CA TRP A 121 -11.82 11.29 -10.10
C TRP A 121 -13.23 10.92 -10.57
N THR A 122 -13.32 10.14 -11.64
CA THR A 122 -14.58 9.62 -12.15
C THR A 122 -14.50 8.11 -12.34
N VAL A 123 -15.58 7.42 -11.95
CA VAL A 123 -15.68 5.96 -12.12
C VAL A 123 -15.80 5.66 -13.60
N TRP A 124 -14.99 4.72 -14.10
CA TRP A 124 -15.07 4.28 -15.48
C TRP A 124 -16.42 3.58 -15.71
N PRO A 125 -17.14 3.88 -16.81
CA PRO A 125 -18.42 3.22 -17.10
C PRO A 125 -18.25 1.70 -17.15
N TYR A 126 -18.98 0.99 -16.30
CA TYR A 126 -18.76 -0.44 -16.05
C TYR A 126 -18.96 -1.29 -17.31
N GLU A 127 -19.94 -0.93 -18.14
CA GLU A 127 -20.25 -1.53 -19.42
C GLU A 127 -19.11 -1.41 -20.45
N ASN A 128 -18.18 -0.47 -20.25
CA ASN A 128 -17.03 -0.24 -21.12
C ASN A 128 -15.75 -0.90 -20.58
N ILE A 129 -15.82 -1.67 -19.48
CA ILE A 129 -14.68 -2.42 -18.97
C ILE A 129 -14.49 -3.67 -19.82
N ASP A 130 -13.30 -3.83 -20.38
CA ASP A 130 -12.92 -5.01 -21.15
C ASP A 130 -13.06 -6.29 -20.31
N ASP A 131 -13.66 -7.33 -20.88
CA ASP A 131 -13.93 -8.59 -20.16
C ASP A 131 -12.66 -9.26 -19.62
N SER A 132 -11.49 -9.00 -20.22
CA SER A 132 -10.22 -9.51 -19.71
C SER A 132 -9.92 -9.03 -18.29
N PHE A 133 -10.35 -7.82 -17.89
CA PHE A 133 -10.14 -7.31 -16.53
C PHE A 133 -10.89 -8.11 -15.47
N LYS A 134 -11.91 -8.87 -15.88
CA LYS A 134 -12.75 -9.70 -15.01
C LYS A 134 -12.14 -11.10 -14.79
N ASP A 135 -11.15 -11.50 -15.58
CA ASP A 135 -10.54 -12.84 -15.51
C ASP A 135 -9.32 -12.88 -14.57
N LEU A 136 -9.54 -13.32 -13.33
CA LEU A 136 -8.50 -13.44 -12.30
C LEU A 136 -7.55 -14.64 -12.51
N TYR A 137 -7.89 -15.60 -13.40
CA TYR A 137 -7.03 -16.74 -13.74
C TYR A 137 -6.10 -16.39 -14.89
N ARG A 138 -6.63 -16.06 -16.08
CA ARG A 138 -5.80 -15.98 -17.29
C ARG A 138 -5.17 -14.60 -17.49
N THR A 139 -5.93 -13.53 -17.26
CA THR A 139 -5.42 -12.17 -17.46
C THR A 139 -4.47 -11.78 -16.33
N TRP A 140 -4.89 -12.04 -15.09
CA TRP A 140 -4.16 -11.60 -13.91
C TRP A 140 -3.26 -12.67 -13.28
N GLY A 141 -3.47 -13.96 -13.57
CA GLY A 141 -2.59 -15.04 -13.12
C GLY A 141 -2.60 -15.30 -11.62
N ILE A 142 -3.70 -14.98 -10.92
CA ILE A 142 -3.77 -15.09 -9.45
C ILE A 142 -4.89 -16.03 -8.96
N GLY A 143 -5.71 -16.59 -9.86
CA GLY A 143 -6.85 -17.42 -9.47
C GLY A 143 -6.48 -18.60 -8.55
N TRP A 144 -5.36 -19.28 -8.80
CA TRP A 144 -4.88 -20.35 -7.92
C TRP A 144 -4.33 -19.86 -6.57
N ALA A 145 -3.71 -18.68 -6.54
CA ALA A 145 -3.31 -18.05 -5.29
C ALA A 145 -4.54 -17.71 -4.42
N LEU A 146 -5.61 -17.22 -5.05
CA LEU A 146 -6.88 -16.96 -4.37
C LEU A 146 -7.50 -18.25 -3.83
N ASP A 147 -7.59 -19.30 -4.66
CA ASP A 147 -8.11 -20.62 -4.27
C ASP A 147 -7.35 -21.21 -3.06
N ALA A 148 -6.02 -21.18 -3.11
CA ALA A 148 -5.16 -21.68 -2.05
C ALA A 148 -5.30 -20.91 -0.72
N LEU A 149 -5.75 -19.65 -0.76
CA LEU A 149 -6.03 -18.83 0.41
C LEU A 149 -7.48 -18.96 0.90
N GLY A 150 -8.30 -19.75 0.22
CA GLY A 150 -9.73 -19.90 0.47
C GLY A 150 -10.50 -18.62 0.16
N LEU A 151 -10.09 -17.89 -0.88
CA LEU A 151 -10.79 -16.72 -1.41
C LEU A 151 -11.53 -17.10 -2.68
N ASP A 152 -12.69 -16.47 -2.90
CA ASP A 152 -13.43 -16.57 -4.14
C ASP A 152 -12.56 -16.13 -5.32
N THR A 153 -12.56 -16.93 -6.38
CA THR A 153 -11.65 -16.78 -7.52
C THR A 153 -12.27 -16.05 -8.70
N TYR A 154 -13.52 -15.57 -8.56
CA TYR A 154 -14.29 -14.95 -9.62
C TYR A 154 -14.67 -13.51 -9.28
N THR A 155 -14.85 -12.68 -10.31
CA THR A 155 -15.51 -11.39 -10.13
C THR A 155 -17.01 -11.54 -10.00
N THR A 156 -17.66 -10.47 -9.54
CA THR A 156 -19.13 -10.43 -9.41
C THR A 156 -19.87 -10.70 -10.73
N ASP A 157 -19.26 -10.43 -11.89
CA ASP A 157 -19.84 -10.74 -13.20
C ASP A 157 -20.04 -12.25 -13.43
N PHE A 158 -19.22 -13.07 -12.78
CA PHE A 158 -19.26 -14.52 -12.86
C PHE A 158 -19.86 -15.15 -11.59
N GLY A 159 -20.57 -14.35 -10.79
CA GLY A 159 -21.21 -14.80 -9.54
C GLY A 159 -20.27 -14.88 -8.33
N GLY A 160 -19.02 -14.42 -8.47
CA GLY A 160 -18.04 -14.39 -7.39
C GLY A 160 -18.15 -13.18 -6.46
N LEU A 161 -17.20 -13.05 -5.55
CA LEU A 161 -17.20 -12.03 -4.49
C LEU A 161 -16.30 -10.83 -4.79
N ASN A 162 -15.45 -10.90 -5.81
CA ASN A 162 -14.53 -9.83 -6.17
C ASN A 162 -15.23 -8.75 -7.01
N ALA A 163 -15.65 -7.65 -6.38
CA ALA A 163 -16.27 -6.54 -7.11
C ALA A 163 -15.19 -5.70 -7.81
N LEU A 164 -15.19 -5.68 -9.14
CA LEU A 164 -14.25 -4.89 -9.93
C LEU A 164 -14.60 -3.40 -9.87
N PHE A 165 -13.60 -2.58 -9.59
CA PHE A 165 -13.71 -1.12 -9.54
C PHE A 165 -12.62 -0.50 -10.41
N VAL A 166 -13.03 0.41 -11.30
CA VAL A 166 -12.13 1.15 -12.19
C VAL A 166 -12.47 2.63 -12.07
N ILE A 167 -11.47 3.45 -11.80
CA ILE A 167 -11.63 4.89 -11.59
C ILE A 167 -10.44 5.64 -12.16
N ASP A 168 -10.73 6.68 -12.92
CA ASP A 168 -9.73 7.48 -13.59
C ASP A 168 -9.80 8.94 -13.17
N HIS A 169 -8.66 9.60 -13.25
CA HIS A 169 -8.55 11.04 -13.05
C HIS A 169 -8.69 11.75 -14.40
N GLU A 170 -9.80 11.49 -15.06
CA GLU A 170 -10.34 12.12 -16.25
C GLU A 170 -11.87 11.96 -16.26
N ASN A 171 -12.55 12.66 -17.16
CA ASN A 171 -14.00 12.61 -17.37
C ASN A 171 -14.30 11.84 -18.67
N HIS A 172 -15.12 10.80 -18.58
CA HIS A 172 -15.48 9.94 -19.71
C HIS A 172 -16.83 10.26 -20.37
N HIS A 173 -17.45 11.39 -20.03
CA HIS A 173 -18.69 11.78 -20.70
C HIS A 173 -18.48 11.84 -22.23
N PRO A 174 -19.45 11.41 -23.07
CA PRO A 174 -19.26 11.34 -24.53
C PRO A 174 -18.82 12.67 -25.17
N ASN A 175 -19.20 13.80 -24.56
CA ASN A 175 -18.84 15.15 -25.00
C ASN A 175 -17.64 15.74 -24.22
N ALA A 176 -16.94 14.94 -23.41
CA ALA A 176 -15.76 15.40 -22.70
C ALA A 176 -14.63 15.71 -23.68
N MET A 177 -13.84 16.73 -23.37
CA MET A 177 -12.64 17.03 -24.13
C MET A 177 -11.62 15.88 -23.98
N TYR A 178 -10.67 15.80 -24.90
CA TYR A 178 -9.49 14.96 -24.70
C TYR A 178 -8.80 15.33 -23.37
N VAL A 179 -8.29 14.32 -22.66
CA VAL A 179 -7.77 14.43 -21.29
C VAL A 179 -6.77 15.59 -21.09
N ASP A 180 -5.93 15.88 -22.08
CA ASP A 180 -4.97 16.99 -22.01
C ASP A 180 -5.63 18.38 -21.81
N PHE A 181 -6.87 18.53 -22.27
CA PHE A 181 -7.64 19.77 -22.18
C PHE A 181 -8.66 19.77 -21.03
N GLN A 182 -8.86 18.64 -20.36
CA GLN A 182 -9.80 18.55 -19.26
C GLN A 182 -9.27 19.30 -18.03
N LYS A 183 -10.17 20.07 -17.41
CA LYS A 183 -9.89 20.86 -16.21
C LYS A 183 -11.05 20.73 -15.22
N TYR A 184 -10.73 20.85 -13.95
CA TYR A 184 -11.70 20.92 -12.87
C TYR A 184 -11.23 21.95 -11.84
N GLN A 185 -12.14 22.43 -10.99
CA GLN A 185 -11.85 23.46 -10.02
C GLN A 185 -12.00 22.93 -8.60
N VAL A 186 -11.02 23.22 -7.76
CA VAL A 186 -11.04 22.93 -6.32
C VAL A 186 -10.74 24.22 -5.58
N ASP A 187 -11.67 24.65 -4.72
CA ASP A 187 -11.51 25.80 -3.83
C ASP A 187 -10.98 27.06 -4.56
N GLY A 188 -11.52 27.32 -5.76
CA GLY A 188 -11.16 28.46 -6.60
C GLY A 188 -9.96 28.24 -7.53
N LYS A 189 -9.11 27.23 -7.30
CA LYS A 189 -7.95 26.89 -8.14
C LYS A 189 -8.32 25.90 -9.25
N TRP A 190 -7.85 26.16 -10.47
CA TRP A 190 -7.99 25.25 -11.60
C TRP A 190 -6.89 24.19 -11.60
N TYR A 191 -7.30 22.95 -11.78
CA TYR A 191 -6.46 21.76 -11.94
C TYR A 191 -6.68 21.15 -13.32
N ARG A 192 -5.71 20.38 -13.81
CA ARG A 192 -5.82 19.59 -15.05
C ARG A 192 -6.00 18.13 -14.71
N ALA A 193 -6.78 17.44 -15.52
CA ALA A 193 -6.85 15.98 -15.47
C ALA A 193 -5.47 15.39 -15.77
N THR A 194 -5.00 14.48 -14.92
CA THR A 194 -3.74 13.76 -15.12
C THR A 194 -3.91 12.52 -15.99
N GLY A 195 -5.13 11.98 -16.12
CA GLY A 195 -5.40 10.66 -16.70
C GLY A 195 -4.73 9.51 -15.95
N ALA A 196 -4.57 9.67 -14.63
CA ALA A 196 -4.32 8.56 -13.73
C ALA A 196 -5.44 7.53 -13.86
N SER A 197 -5.13 6.26 -13.62
CA SER A 197 -6.10 5.18 -13.69
C SER A 197 -5.79 4.12 -12.66
N TYR A 198 -6.80 3.77 -11.88
CA TYR A 198 -6.75 2.72 -10.88
C TYR A 198 -7.82 1.67 -11.19
N SER A 199 -7.39 0.41 -11.29
CA SER A 199 -8.30 -0.74 -11.31
C SER A 199 -7.92 -1.72 -10.20
N PHE A 200 -8.94 -2.17 -9.48
CA PHE A 200 -8.78 -3.09 -8.35
C PHE A 200 -10.08 -3.82 -8.06
N THR A 201 -10.00 -4.97 -7.40
CA THR A 201 -11.19 -5.66 -6.90
C THR A 201 -11.33 -5.48 -5.38
N LEU A 202 -12.58 -5.54 -4.92
CA LEU A 202 -12.96 -5.43 -3.52
C LEU A 202 -13.79 -6.65 -3.12
N ASN A 203 -13.26 -7.44 -2.20
CA ASN A 203 -13.94 -8.58 -1.59
C ASN A 203 -14.01 -8.37 -0.07
N VAL A 204 -15.06 -7.67 0.38
CA VAL A 204 -15.23 -7.32 1.80
C VAL A 204 -15.57 -8.55 2.65
N ALA A 205 -16.33 -9.48 2.08
CA ALA A 205 -16.77 -10.70 2.76
C ALA A 205 -15.59 -11.56 3.21
N GLU A 206 -14.57 -11.69 2.38
CA GLU A 206 -13.42 -12.55 2.66
C GLU A 206 -12.14 -11.77 3.00
N GLY A 207 -12.19 -10.45 2.92
CA GLY A 207 -11.14 -9.58 3.45
C GLY A 207 -10.03 -9.22 2.47
N ALA A 208 -10.30 -9.12 1.17
CA ALA A 208 -9.26 -8.92 0.15
C ALA A 208 -9.47 -7.65 -0.69
N ILE A 209 -8.38 -6.91 -0.91
CA ILE A 209 -8.28 -5.84 -1.91
C ILE A 209 -7.21 -6.23 -2.92
N ILE A 210 -7.56 -6.35 -4.19
CA ILE A 210 -6.64 -6.81 -5.24
C ILE A 210 -6.36 -5.66 -6.20
N ALA A 211 -5.18 -5.05 -6.12
CA ALA A 211 -4.76 -3.99 -7.02
C ALA A 211 -4.25 -4.58 -8.35
N LEU A 212 -4.91 -4.21 -9.44
CA LEU A 212 -4.67 -4.73 -10.79
C LEU A 212 -3.87 -3.74 -11.64
N ASN A 213 -4.34 -2.49 -11.75
CA ASN A 213 -3.62 -1.38 -12.38
C ASN A 213 -3.52 -0.20 -11.41
N ARG A 214 -2.33 0.41 -11.30
CA ARG A 214 -2.09 1.57 -10.42
C ARG A 214 -1.29 2.67 -11.08
N LYS A 215 -1.82 3.21 -12.18
CA LYS A 215 -1.22 4.34 -12.86
C LYS A 215 -1.46 5.63 -12.07
N SER A 216 -0.50 5.98 -11.20
CA SER A 216 -0.62 7.15 -10.31
C SER A 216 -0.72 8.49 -11.05
N PRO A 217 -1.34 9.53 -10.44
CA PRO A 217 -1.35 10.89 -10.98
C PRO A 217 0.03 11.45 -11.27
N LYS A 218 1.03 11.18 -10.41
CA LYS A 218 2.40 11.66 -10.62
C LYS A 218 3.00 11.12 -11.91
N TYR A 219 2.77 9.83 -12.20
CA TYR A 219 3.26 9.22 -13.43
C TYR A 219 2.47 9.69 -14.66
N ALA A 220 1.13 9.64 -14.58
CA ALA A 220 0.25 10.01 -15.69
C ALA A 220 0.38 11.49 -16.10
N ALA A 221 0.65 12.37 -15.14
CA ALA A 221 0.92 13.79 -15.36
C ALA A 221 2.07 14.04 -16.34
N GLY A 222 3.11 13.20 -16.33
CA GLY A 222 4.26 13.29 -17.24
C GLY A 222 3.95 12.85 -18.67
N GLU A 223 2.86 12.12 -18.89
CA GLU A 223 2.40 11.68 -20.21
C GLU A 223 1.39 12.65 -20.84
N ARG A 224 1.06 13.76 -20.17
CA ARG A 224 0.16 14.79 -20.71
C ARG A 224 0.89 15.74 -21.65
N SER A 225 0.16 16.37 -22.56
CA SER A 225 0.67 17.41 -23.45
C SER A 225 -0.11 18.73 -23.28
N PRO A 226 0.50 19.79 -22.66
CA PRO A 226 1.78 19.77 -21.96
C PRO A 226 1.69 18.91 -20.69
N THR A 227 2.84 18.56 -20.11
CA THR A 227 2.90 17.82 -18.84
C THR A 227 2.18 18.58 -17.73
N VAL A 228 1.52 17.88 -16.81
CA VAL A 228 0.96 18.51 -15.60
C VAL A 228 2.11 18.69 -14.59
N PRO A 229 2.38 19.92 -14.10
CA PRO A 229 3.45 20.14 -13.14
C PRO A 229 3.10 19.54 -11.77
N LEU A 230 4.12 19.29 -10.93
CA LEU A 230 3.95 18.62 -9.65
C LEU A 230 3.03 19.36 -8.67
N ASP A 231 3.02 20.69 -8.70
CA ASP A 231 2.12 21.56 -7.91
C ASP A 231 0.70 21.65 -8.50
N GLY A 232 0.49 21.01 -9.65
CA GLY A 232 -0.79 20.84 -10.34
C GLY A 232 -1.42 19.45 -10.16
N LEU A 233 -0.81 18.56 -9.37
CA LEU A 233 -1.41 17.25 -9.04
C LEU A 233 -2.65 17.42 -8.12
N PRO A 234 -3.62 16.48 -8.18
CA PRO A 234 -4.73 16.47 -7.21
C PRO A 234 -4.21 16.32 -5.78
N GLY A 235 -4.97 16.85 -4.82
CA GLY A 235 -4.74 16.58 -3.40
C GLY A 235 -4.95 15.10 -3.09
N LEU A 236 -6.09 14.54 -3.53
CA LEU A 236 -6.36 13.10 -3.50
C LEU A 236 -5.59 12.42 -4.64
N ASN A 237 -4.33 12.06 -4.38
CA ASN A 237 -3.43 11.48 -5.38
C ASN A 237 -2.89 10.10 -5.02
N GLN A 238 -3.21 9.57 -3.84
CA GLN A 238 -2.75 8.27 -3.40
C GLN A 238 -3.78 7.17 -3.70
N PHE A 239 -3.28 5.98 -4.01
CA PHE A 239 -4.12 4.80 -4.15
C PHE A 239 -4.79 4.39 -2.83
N SER A 240 -4.13 4.64 -1.67
CA SER A 240 -4.67 4.31 -0.34
C SER A 240 -6.05 4.93 -0.12
N ASP A 241 -6.17 6.23 -0.38
CA ASP A 241 -7.44 6.97 -0.24
C ASP A 241 -8.53 6.44 -1.18
N VAL A 242 -8.19 6.23 -2.46
CA VAL A 242 -9.17 5.74 -3.46
C VAL A 242 -9.65 4.34 -3.10
N ALA A 243 -8.72 3.43 -2.75
CA ALA A 243 -9.04 2.07 -2.34
C ALA A 243 -9.84 2.04 -1.04
N TRP A 244 -9.50 2.88 -0.06
CA TRP A 244 -10.26 3.01 1.18
C TRP A 244 -11.70 3.45 0.94
N ILE A 245 -11.90 4.50 0.14
CA ILE A 245 -13.23 5.02 -0.18
C ILE A 245 -14.07 3.93 -0.85
N GLY A 246 -13.49 3.19 -1.81
CA GLY A 246 -14.16 2.03 -2.41
C GLY A 246 -14.49 0.94 -1.39
N TRP A 247 -13.52 0.55 -0.56
CA TRP A 247 -13.65 -0.49 0.46
C TRP A 247 -14.77 -0.19 1.47
N GLN A 248 -14.72 0.98 2.12
CA GLN A 248 -15.71 1.34 3.13
C GLN A 248 -17.11 1.49 2.53
N THR A 249 -17.23 2.04 1.31
CA THR A 249 -18.52 2.19 0.63
C THR A 249 -19.10 0.83 0.32
N ARG A 250 -18.26 -0.11 -0.16
CA ARG A 250 -18.72 -1.47 -0.44
C ARG A 250 -19.13 -2.21 0.83
N ALA A 251 -18.35 -2.09 1.90
CA ALA A 251 -18.67 -2.67 3.19
C ALA A 251 -20.01 -2.15 3.73
N GLN A 252 -20.26 -0.84 3.62
CA GLN A 252 -21.53 -0.23 4.00
C GLN A 252 -22.70 -0.78 3.17
N VAL A 253 -22.57 -0.86 1.84
CA VAL A 253 -23.63 -1.40 0.96
C VAL A 253 -23.93 -2.87 1.26
N GLN A 254 -22.91 -3.66 1.62
CA GLN A 254 -23.07 -5.07 1.95
C GLN A 254 -23.46 -5.31 3.43
N ASN A 255 -23.52 -4.26 4.25
CA ASN A 255 -23.71 -4.35 5.70
C ASN A 255 -22.68 -5.30 6.37
N LEU A 256 -21.41 -5.18 5.95
CA LEU A 256 -20.29 -5.97 6.44
C LEU A 256 -19.30 -5.09 7.24
N PRO A 257 -18.56 -5.67 8.20
CA PRO A 257 -17.59 -4.92 8.98
C PRO A 257 -16.41 -4.44 8.13
N VAL A 258 -16.16 -3.13 8.14
CA VAL A 258 -15.03 -2.48 7.44
C VAL A 258 -13.66 -3.01 7.87
N ASN A 259 -13.57 -3.56 9.09
CA ASN A 259 -12.33 -4.07 9.65
C ASN A 259 -12.05 -5.53 9.24
N ASN A 260 -12.82 -6.18 8.36
CA ASN A 260 -12.56 -7.58 7.96
C ASN A 260 -11.36 -7.79 7.01
N LEU A 261 -10.45 -6.82 6.92
CA LEU A 261 -9.33 -6.85 5.98
C LEU A 261 -8.26 -7.86 6.41
N ARG A 262 -7.89 -8.75 5.48
CA ARG A 262 -6.94 -9.86 5.67
C ARG A 262 -5.80 -9.84 4.66
N TYR A 263 -6.08 -9.41 3.42
CA TYR A 263 -5.13 -9.47 2.32
C TYR A 263 -5.16 -8.24 1.44
N PHE A 264 -3.98 -7.83 0.99
CA PHE A 264 -3.85 -7.01 -0.20
C PHE A 264 -3.03 -7.74 -1.24
N PHE A 265 -3.37 -7.55 -2.52
CA PHE A 265 -2.56 -8.02 -3.63
C PHE A 265 -2.11 -6.85 -4.48
N SER A 266 -0.85 -6.84 -4.86
CA SER A 266 -0.31 -6.06 -5.96
C SER A 266 0.01 -7.01 -7.10
N VAL A 267 -0.79 -7.01 -8.15
CA VAL A 267 -0.74 -8.02 -9.21
C VAL A 267 0.05 -7.51 -10.42
N GLY A 268 0.76 -8.40 -11.11
CA GLY A 268 1.34 -8.12 -12.42
C GLY A 268 2.31 -6.94 -12.43
N ILE A 269 3.23 -6.87 -11.46
CA ILE A 269 4.07 -5.69 -11.25
C ILE A 269 5.06 -5.52 -12.41
N VAL A 270 4.86 -4.45 -13.18
CA VAL A 270 5.75 -4.06 -14.29
C VAL A 270 6.69 -2.90 -13.93
N ASN A 271 6.46 -2.23 -12.79
CA ASN A 271 7.27 -1.09 -12.34
C ASN A 271 8.73 -1.50 -12.09
N PRO A 272 9.73 -0.85 -12.73
CA PRO A 272 11.14 -1.20 -12.58
C PRO A 272 11.62 -1.16 -11.13
N ALA A 273 11.35 -0.08 -10.39
CA ALA A 273 11.85 0.08 -9.02
C ALA A 273 11.37 -1.04 -8.08
N THR A 274 10.08 -1.41 -8.11
CA THR A 274 9.60 -2.54 -7.31
C THR A 274 10.25 -3.86 -7.74
N LYS A 275 10.39 -4.09 -9.03
CA LYS A 275 10.99 -5.30 -9.60
C LYS A 275 12.47 -5.46 -9.23
N GLU A 276 13.22 -4.36 -9.23
CA GLU A 276 14.63 -4.30 -8.85
C GLU A 276 14.81 -4.59 -7.35
N VAL A 277 13.95 -4.03 -6.50
CA VAL A 277 13.96 -4.30 -5.04
C VAL A 277 13.60 -5.75 -4.74
N ILE A 278 12.55 -6.30 -5.37
CA ILE A 278 12.19 -7.72 -5.23
C ILE A 278 13.38 -8.61 -5.65
N LEU A 279 14.01 -8.32 -6.78
CA LEU A 279 15.14 -9.11 -7.26
C LEU A 279 16.32 -9.06 -6.29
N ARG A 280 16.64 -7.89 -5.72
CA ARG A 280 17.69 -7.77 -4.71
C ARG A 280 17.35 -8.55 -3.43
N ALA A 281 16.11 -8.47 -2.96
CA ALA A 281 15.64 -9.20 -1.78
C ALA A 281 15.78 -10.73 -1.95
N LEU A 282 15.37 -11.25 -3.11
CA LEU A 282 15.52 -12.66 -3.45
C LEU A 282 16.99 -13.08 -3.48
N GLN A 283 17.86 -12.28 -4.10
CA GLN A 283 19.30 -12.55 -4.17
C GLN A 283 19.98 -12.56 -2.79
N GLN A 284 19.63 -11.60 -1.92
CA GLN A 284 20.18 -11.53 -0.56
C GLN A 284 19.81 -12.75 0.28
N LYS A 285 18.61 -13.31 0.09
CA LYS A 285 18.17 -14.55 0.73
C LYS A 285 18.57 -15.84 -0.01
N GLY A 286 19.21 -15.74 -1.18
CA GLY A 286 19.52 -16.90 -2.01
C GLY A 286 18.29 -17.67 -2.49
N LEU A 287 17.16 -16.96 -2.69
CA LEU A 287 15.89 -17.53 -3.09
C LEU A 287 15.66 -17.39 -4.60
N SER A 288 15.01 -18.40 -5.18
CA SER A 288 14.44 -18.33 -6.52
C SER A 288 12.94 -18.13 -6.40
N LEU A 289 12.37 -17.30 -7.29
CA LEU A 289 10.94 -17.04 -7.32
C LEU A 289 10.24 -18.04 -8.23
N ASP A 290 9.15 -18.62 -7.74
CA ASP A 290 8.24 -19.48 -8.50
C ASP A 290 6.81 -18.89 -8.45
N GLU A 291 5.86 -19.58 -9.09
CA GLU A 291 4.42 -19.36 -8.91
C GLU A 291 4.00 -19.55 -7.44
N PHE A 292 2.73 -19.30 -7.12
CA PHE A 292 2.25 -19.38 -5.73
C PHE A 292 2.56 -20.76 -5.11
N PRO A 293 3.14 -20.85 -3.89
CA PRO A 293 3.21 -19.82 -2.85
C PRO A 293 4.42 -18.87 -2.95
N GLY A 294 5.39 -19.09 -3.84
CA GLY A 294 6.57 -18.24 -3.95
C GLY A 294 7.38 -18.09 -2.65
N CYS A 295 7.88 -16.88 -2.38
CA CYS A 295 8.78 -16.57 -1.28
C CYS A 295 8.12 -15.71 -0.20
N ILE A 296 8.44 -15.99 1.05
CA ILE A 296 7.94 -15.26 2.23
C ILE A 296 9.03 -14.35 2.79
N PHE A 297 8.63 -13.14 3.19
CA PHE A 297 9.42 -12.18 3.94
C PHE A 297 8.66 -11.79 5.21
N GLU A 298 9.29 -11.97 6.36
CA GLU A 298 8.74 -11.70 7.68
C GLU A 298 9.18 -10.30 8.18
N PRO A 299 8.46 -9.66 9.12
CA PRO A 299 8.76 -8.29 9.56
C PRO A 299 10.18 -8.05 10.10
N ASP A 300 10.86 -9.10 10.58
CA ASP A 300 12.23 -9.06 11.08
C ASP A 300 13.30 -9.12 9.95
N ASP A 301 12.87 -9.34 8.71
CA ASP A 301 13.74 -9.33 7.54
C ASP A 301 14.00 -7.89 7.06
N ALA A 302 15.26 -7.57 6.74
CA ALA A 302 15.58 -6.29 6.09
C ALA A 302 14.86 -6.14 4.73
N GLU A 303 14.68 -7.26 4.04
CA GLU A 303 13.97 -7.38 2.77
C GLU A 303 12.48 -7.04 2.89
N PHE A 304 11.84 -7.36 4.02
CA PHE A 304 10.43 -7.01 4.25
C PHE A 304 10.24 -5.50 4.20
N SER A 305 11.07 -4.76 4.93
CA SER A 305 11.03 -3.29 4.92
C SER A 305 11.34 -2.74 3.52
N ALA A 306 12.33 -3.30 2.83
CA ALA A 306 12.63 -2.89 1.46
C ALA A 306 11.42 -3.06 0.53
N ILE A 307 10.79 -4.24 0.51
CA ILE A 307 9.63 -4.53 -0.35
C ILE A 307 8.43 -3.66 0.05
N LEU A 308 8.17 -3.49 1.35
CA LEU A 308 7.09 -2.67 1.88
C LEU A 308 7.17 -1.21 1.41
N GLY A 309 8.38 -0.64 1.37
CA GLY A 309 8.61 0.73 0.93
C GLY A 309 8.57 0.93 -0.58
N THR A 310 8.35 -0.11 -1.38
CA THR A 310 8.28 0.03 -2.84
C THR A 310 6.99 0.74 -3.29
N PRO A 311 6.99 1.40 -4.46
CA PRO A 311 5.81 2.11 -4.98
C PRO A 311 4.53 1.26 -5.06
N ASN A 312 4.65 -0.05 -5.27
CA ASN A 312 3.53 -0.97 -5.41
C ASN A 312 3.05 -1.60 -4.09
N VAL A 313 3.72 -1.39 -2.97
CA VAL A 313 3.32 -2.02 -1.69
C VAL A 313 3.00 -0.96 -0.64
N GLN A 314 3.72 0.16 -0.63
CA GLN A 314 3.57 1.22 0.37
C GLN A 314 2.13 1.72 0.56
N GLY A 315 1.33 1.77 -0.51
CA GLY A 315 -0.06 2.26 -0.47
C GLY A 315 -0.95 1.44 0.46
N PHE A 316 -0.66 0.15 0.64
CA PHE A 316 -1.41 -0.69 1.56
C PHE A 316 -1.11 -0.35 3.02
N ALA A 317 0.14 -0.03 3.35
CA ALA A 317 0.48 0.45 4.70
C ALA A 317 -0.11 1.84 4.97
N TYR A 318 -0.07 2.75 4.00
CA TYR A 318 -0.76 4.04 4.13
C TYR A 318 -2.24 3.87 4.42
N LEU A 319 -2.94 2.95 3.72
CA LEU A 319 -4.35 2.66 4.00
C LEU A 319 -4.57 2.21 5.45
N LEU A 320 -3.74 1.31 5.98
CA LEU A 320 -3.86 0.89 7.39
C LEU A 320 -3.57 2.04 8.37
N ILE A 321 -2.60 2.90 8.05
CA ILE A 321 -2.17 4.03 8.89
C ILE A 321 -3.23 5.15 8.93
N GLU A 322 -3.76 5.52 7.77
CA GLU A 322 -4.65 6.68 7.58
C GLU A 322 -6.11 6.40 7.98
N HIS A 323 -6.43 5.14 8.28
CA HIS A 323 -7.79 4.68 8.63
C HIS A 323 -7.83 3.85 9.93
N LYS A 324 -6.89 4.12 10.85
CA LYS A 324 -6.82 3.49 12.18
C LYS A 324 -8.10 3.62 13.01
N GLU A 325 -8.84 4.71 12.85
CA GLU A 325 -10.12 4.92 13.54
C GLU A 325 -11.12 3.79 13.23
N GLN A 326 -11.14 3.31 11.98
CA GLN A 326 -12.06 2.27 11.53
C GLN A 326 -11.46 0.87 11.57
N LEU A 327 -10.15 0.75 11.33
CA LEU A 327 -9.43 -0.53 11.23
C LEU A 327 -8.82 -0.98 12.56
N GLY A 328 -8.67 -0.07 13.53
CA GLY A 328 -7.80 -0.27 14.67
C GLY A 328 -6.32 -0.30 14.26
N ASN A 329 -5.46 -0.81 15.13
CA ASN A 329 -4.02 -0.96 14.88
C ASN A 329 -3.71 -2.24 14.08
N MET A 330 -4.41 -2.47 12.97
CA MET A 330 -4.02 -3.52 12.03
C MET A 330 -2.62 -3.28 11.48
N PHE A 331 -1.89 -4.37 11.28
CA PHE A 331 -0.51 -4.34 10.81
C PHE A 331 -0.26 -5.38 9.73
N ILE A 332 0.80 -5.17 8.97
CA ILE A 332 1.24 -6.12 7.95
C ILE A 332 2.09 -7.17 8.64
N SER A 333 1.59 -8.40 8.71
CA SER A 333 2.26 -9.49 9.40
C SER A 333 3.28 -10.22 8.53
N LYS A 334 3.10 -10.19 7.20
CA LYS A 334 3.95 -10.92 6.26
C LYS A 334 3.81 -10.40 4.84
N LEU A 335 4.90 -10.44 4.07
CA LEU A 335 4.88 -10.25 2.63
C LEU A 335 5.19 -11.56 1.93
N GLN A 336 4.48 -11.83 0.83
CA GLN A 336 4.65 -13.03 0.03
C GLN A 336 4.76 -12.64 -1.44
N VAL A 337 5.88 -12.96 -2.06
CA VAL A 337 6.16 -12.63 -3.47
C VAL A 337 6.07 -13.90 -4.28
N PHE A 338 5.39 -13.86 -5.42
CA PHE A 338 5.25 -15.01 -6.33
C PHE A 338 5.08 -14.53 -7.77
N TYR A 339 5.29 -15.39 -8.75
CA TYR A 339 4.95 -15.07 -10.14
C TYR A 339 3.46 -15.26 -10.40
N ALA A 340 2.86 -14.31 -11.13
CA ALA A 340 1.55 -14.52 -11.75
C ALA A 340 1.64 -15.68 -12.75
N GLU A 341 0.64 -16.55 -12.76
CA GLU A 341 0.48 -17.64 -13.72
C GLU A 341 0.02 -17.11 -15.09
N THR A 342 0.92 -16.36 -15.72
CA THR A 342 0.75 -15.76 -17.06
C THR A 342 2.00 -16.02 -17.87
N THR A 343 1.93 -15.90 -19.19
CA THR A 343 3.09 -16.03 -20.07
C THR A 343 4.21 -15.01 -19.80
N HIS A 344 3.89 -13.91 -19.09
CA HIS A 344 4.85 -12.88 -18.73
C HIS A 344 5.58 -13.17 -17.41
N HIS A 345 5.04 -14.06 -16.55
CA HIS A 345 5.54 -14.31 -15.20
C HIS A 345 5.93 -13.01 -14.47
N SER A 346 5.02 -12.03 -14.49
CA SER A 346 5.24 -10.78 -13.75
C SER A 346 5.13 -11.05 -12.24
N PRO A 347 6.02 -10.49 -11.40
CA PRO A 347 5.93 -10.71 -9.97
C PRO A 347 4.68 -10.05 -9.38
N CYS A 348 4.10 -10.72 -8.39
CA CYS A 348 3.01 -10.26 -7.55
C CYS A 348 3.50 -10.15 -6.11
N VAL A 349 2.90 -9.25 -5.33
CA VAL A 349 3.10 -9.18 -3.88
C VAL A 349 1.76 -9.33 -3.18
N LEU A 350 1.64 -10.37 -2.37
CA LEU A 350 0.58 -10.57 -1.39
C LEU A 350 1.03 -10.02 -0.03
N VAL A 351 0.20 -9.17 0.55
CA VAL A 351 0.38 -8.57 1.86
C VAL A 351 -0.63 -9.20 2.82
N HIS A 352 -0.13 -9.87 3.86
CA HIS A 352 -0.94 -10.44 4.92
C HIS A 352 -1.18 -9.38 6.01
N VAL A 353 -2.44 -9.19 6.40
CA VAL A 353 -2.86 -8.22 7.42
C VAL A 353 -3.30 -8.98 8.66
N SER A 354 -2.90 -8.49 9.82
CA SER A 354 -3.27 -9.05 11.12
C SER A 354 -3.69 -7.96 12.08
N ARG A 355 -4.36 -8.37 13.16
CA ARG A 355 -4.79 -7.49 14.25
C ARG A 355 -3.95 -7.77 15.48
N PRO A 356 -3.72 -6.78 16.35
CA PRO A 356 -3.13 -7.02 17.65
C PRO A 356 -4.02 -7.99 18.43
N ILE A 357 -3.42 -8.96 19.10
CA ILE A 357 -4.16 -9.84 20.00
C ILE A 357 -4.70 -8.97 21.13
N SER A 358 -6.02 -8.90 21.30
CA SER A 358 -6.62 -8.18 22.42
C SER A 358 -6.19 -8.86 23.72
N THR A 359 -5.39 -8.17 24.54
CA THR A 359 -5.00 -8.63 25.89
C THR A 359 -6.19 -8.83 26.83
N SER A 360 -7.40 -8.40 26.46
CA SER A 360 -8.63 -8.65 27.21
C SER A 360 -9.10 -10.11 27.22
N ALA A 361 -8.44 -11.02 26.49
CA ALA A 361 -8.70 -12.46 26.58
C ALA A 361 -7.70 -13.20 27.51
N ALA A 362 -6.67 -12.50 28.01
CA ALA A 362 -5.65 -13.09 28.88
C ALA A 362 -5.97 -12.97 30.38
N GLU A 363 -6.92 -12.13 30.76
CA GLU A 363 -7.47 -12.08 32.13
C GLU A 363 -8.78 -12.87 32.19
N GLY A 364 -8.72 -14.14 32.63
CA GLY A 364 -9.89 -14.99 32.86
C GLY A 364 -10.00 -16.27 32.02
N GLY A 365 -8.95 -16.64 31.28
CA GLY A 365 -8.92 -17.90 30.52
C GLY A 365 -8.77 -19.13 31.43
N LYS A 366 -9.82 -19.94 31.57
CA LYS A 366 -9.71 -21.28 32.16
C LYS A 366 -9.07 -22.23 31.15
N ALA A 367 -7.84 -22.67 31.39
CA ALA A 367 -7.26 -23.78 30.65
C ALA A 367 -7.57 -25.11 31.37
N VAL A 368 -8.24 -26.02 30.67
CA VAL A 368 -8.55 -27.36 31.17
C VAL A 368 -7.64 -28.37 30.48
N ARG A 369 -6.70 -28.94 31.23
CA ARG A 369 -5.87 -30.05 30.77
C ARG A 369 -6.49 -31.36 31.22
N ARG A 370 -6.71 -32.30 30.29
CA ARG A 370 -7.19 -33.66 30.61
C ARG A 370 -6.06 -34.65 30.35
N ASP A 371 -5.56 -35.25 31.40
CA ASP A 371 -4.60 -36.33 31.33
C ASP A 371 -5.33 -37.65 31.62
N ARG A 372 -5.05 -38.69 30.81
CA ARG A 372 -5.66 -40.02 30.95
C ARG A 372 -4.58 -41.01 31.36
N GLU A 373 -4.77 -41.63 32.52
CA GLU A 373 -3.90 -42.70 33.02
C GLU A 373 -4.78 -43.92 33.31
N GLY A 374 -4.69 -44.93 32.43
CA GLY A 374 -5.60 -46.09 32.44
C GLY A 374 -7.06 -45.71 32.18
N ASP A 375 -7.96 -46.24 33.01
CA ASP A 375 -9.41 -45.96 32.97
C ASP A 375 -9.83 -44.69 33.72
N VAL A 376 -8.87 -43.93 34.26
CA VAL A 376 -9.13 -42.69 34.99
C VAL A 376 -8.76 -41.48 34.14
N VAL A 377 -9.68 -40.51 34.04
CA VAL A 377 -9.43 -39.20 33.41
C VAL A 377 -9.29 -38.15 34.51
N MET A 378 -8.10 -37.58 34.65
CA MET A 378 -7.82 -36.49 35.57
C MET A 378 -7.96 -35.16 34.83
N THR A 379 -8.73 -34.24 35.41
CA THR A 379 -8.98 -32.92 34.84
C THR A 379 -8.30 -31.87 35.71
N HIS A 380 -7.33 -31.16 35.15
CA HIS A 380 -6.61 -30.08 35.81
C HIS A 380 -7.16 -28.74 35.32
N GLU A 381 -7.81 -27.99 36.21
CA GLU A 381 -8.19 -26.59 35.96
C GLU A 381 -7.03 -25.68 36.38
N LEU A 382 -6.42 -25.00 35.42
CA LEU A 382 -5.52 -23.88 35.71
C LEU A 382 -6.31 -22.58 35.56
N ARG A 383 -6.28 -21.78 36.63
CA ARG A 383 -6.85 -20.43 36.67
C ARG A 383 -5.70 -19.45 36.82
N TRP A 384 -5.67 -18.42 36.00
CA TRP A 384 -4.89 -17.22 36.22
C TRP A 384 -5.74 -15.99 35.95
#